data_AF-A0A9X2VM41-F1
#
_entry.id   AF-A0A9X2VM41-F1
#
_cell.length_a   1.000
_cell.length_b   1.000
_cell.length_c   1.000
_cell.angle_alpha   90.00
_cell.angle_beta   90.00
_cell.angle_gamma   90.00
#
_symmetry.space_group_name_H-M   'P 1'
#
loop_
_entity.id
_entity.type
_entity.pdbx_description
1 polymer ?
#
loop_
_entity_poly.entity_id
_entity_poly.type
_entity_poly.pdbx_seq_one_letter_code
_entity_poly.pdbx_strand_id
1 'polypeptide(L)'
;MLKDVDESEARDVRALLTTLDEIKPWLKAITSEEPSRAWEVRPHSPLATDDRRTHPYRVSHRAWMAMSTAVDFLHCLQRSLAQEFDNRVDVRLHSYAQMGLIRGAVENACCSALPDENECSTGWRSNGKN
;
A
#
# COMPACT_ATOMS: atom_id res chain seq x y z
N MET A 1 -23.74 16.85 27.08
CA MET A 1 -23.88 16.56 25.64
C MET A 1 -22.49 16.24 25.08
N LEU A 2 -21.93 15.08 25.46
CA LEU A 2 -20.58 14.59 25.08
C LEU A 2 -20.58 13.04 25.17
N LYS A 3 -21.52 12.37 24.52
CA LYS A 3 -21.58 10.90 24.47
C LYS A 3 -21.42 10.31 23.07
N ASP A 4 -21.58 11.11 22.02
CA ASP A 4 -21.63 10.58 20.65
C ASP A 4 -20.25 10.42 19.99
N VAL A 5 -19.21 11.11 20.50
CA VAL A 5 -17.86 11.07 19.92
C VAL A 5 -17.21 9.68 20.08
N ASP A 6 -17.50 8.96 21.17
CA ASP A 6 -16.93 7.64 21.45
C ASP A 6 -17.54 6.54 20.54
N GLU A 7 -18.86 6.59 20.30
CA GLU A 7 -19.52 5.58 19.45
C GLU A 7 -19.26 5.78 17.96
N SER A 8 -19.18 7.04 17.49
CA SER A 8 -18.83 7.33 16.08
C SER A 8 -17.38 6.99 15.79
N GLU A 9 -16.45 7.36 16.67
CA GLU A 9 -15.03 7.06 16.50
C GLU A 9 -14.78 5.56 16.53
N ALA A 10 -15.39 4.84 17.48
CA ALA A 10 -15.28 3.38 17.54
C ALA A 10 -15.88 2.68 16.31
N ARG A 11 -16.90 3.28 15.66
CA ARG A 11 -17.46 2.79 14.40
C ARG A 11 -16.47 3.00 13.26
N ASP A 12 -15.89 4.19 13.15
CA ASP A 12 -14.96 4.55 12.08
C ASP A 12 -13.67 3.72 12.14
N VAL A 13 -13.14 3.49 13.34
CA VAL A 13 -11.98 2.61 13.54
C VAL A 13 -12.31 1.17 13.13
N ARG A 14 -13.48 0.65 13.51
CA ARG A 14 -13.92 -0.69 13.08
C ARG A 14 -14.08 -0.80 11.57
N ALA A 15 -14.65 0.22 10.94
CA ALA A 15 -14.79 0.29 9.49
C ALA A 15 -13.41 0.27 8.82
N LEU A 16 -12.48 1.11 9.30
CA LEU A 16 -11.11 1.17 8.80
C LEU A 16 -10.39 -0.17 8.95
N LEU A 17 -10.45 -0.82 10.11
CA LEU A 17 -9.83 -2.13 10.33
C LEU A 17 -10.45 -3.22 9.43
N THR A 18 -11.76 -3.16 9.20
CA THR A 18 -12.46 -4.07 8.27
C THR A 18 -11.99 -3.88 6.84
N THR A 19 -11.85 -2.62 6.39
CA THR A 19 -11.31 -2.32 5.05
C THR A 19 -9.84 -2.75 4.94
N LEU A 20 -9.02 -2.51 5.95
CA LEU A 20 -7.62 -2.93 5.95
C LEU A 20 -7.47 -4.45 5.95
N ASP A 21 -8.47 -5.21 6.43
CA ASP A 21 -8.46 -6.67 6.36
C ASP A 21 -8.49 -7.22 4.93
N GLU A 22 -8.96 -6.43 3.95
CA GLU A 22 -8.96 -6.79 2.53
C GLU A 22 -7.54 -6.95 1.96
N ILE A 23 -6.50 -6.44 2.63
CA ILE A 23 -5.11 -6.57 2.18
C ILE A 23 -4.51 -7.95 2.49
N LYS A 24 -5.14 -8.76 3.36
CA LYS A 24 -4.60 -10.07 3.81
C LYS A 24 -4.20 -11.02 2.67
N PRO A 25 -5.00 -11.19 1.60
CA PRO A 25 -4.61 -12.03 0.47
C PRO A 25 -3.35 -11.52 -0.25
N TRP A 26 -3.24 -10.19 -0.39
CA TRP A 26 -2.08 -9.53 -1.01
C TRP A 26 -0.84 -9.65 -0.15
N LEU A 27 -0.98 -9.46 1.16
CA LEU A 27 0.09 -9.67 2.13
C LEU A 27 0.64 -11.09 2.01
N LYS A 28 -0.24 -12.10 1.98
CA LYS A 28 0.16 -13.49 1.76
C LYS A 28 0.91 -13.66 0.43
N ALA A 29 0.44 -13.03 -0.65
CA ALA A 29 1.09 -13.11 -1.95
C ALA A 29 2.50 -12.48 -1.97
N ILE A 30 2.78 -11.45 -1.16
CA ILE A 30 4.10 -10.80 -1.11
C ILE A 30 5.04 -11.38 -0.04
N THR A 31 4.52 -11.98 1.04
CA THR A 31 5.32 -12.51 2.16
C THR A 31 5.47 -14.04 2.18
N SER A 32 4.74 -14.79 1.36
CA SER A 32 4.82 -16.26 1.37
C SER A 32 6.23 -16.77 1.04
N GLU A 33 6.68 -17.79 1.77
CA GLU A 33 7.98 -18.47 1.58
C GLU A 33 8.09 -19.19 0.24
N GLU A 34 6.96 -19.59 -0.34
CA GLU A 34 6.91 -20.06 -1.72
C GLU A 34 6.95 -18.86 -2.67
N PRO A 35 7.83 -18.87 -3.70
CA PRO A 35 7.91 -17.76 -4.64
C PRO A 35 6.56 -17.64 -5.34
N SER A 36 5.77 -16.65 -4.91
CA SER A 36 4.52 -16.36 -5.58
C SER A 36 4.91 -15.97 -7.01
N ARG A 37 4.43 -16.74 -7.99
CA ARG A 37 4.52 -16.34 -9.41
C ARG A 37 3.59 -15.17 -9.71
N ALA A 38 3.19 -14.40 -8.69
CA ALA A 38 2.31 -13.26 -8.80
C ALA A 38 2.97 -12.11 -9.59
N TRP A 39 4.30 -12.06 -9.63
CA TRP A 39 5.06 -11.17 -10.50
C TRP A 39 5.19 -11.67 -11.95
N GLU A 40 4.83 -12.94 -12.25
CA GLU A 40 4.91 -13.47 -13.61
C GLU A 40 3.81 -12.86 -14.47
N VAL A 41 4.23 -12.08 -15.46
CA VAL A 41 3.33 -11.50 -16.44
C VAL A 41 2.76 -12.58 -17.33
N ARG A 42 1.44 -12.60 -17.49
CA ARG A 42 0.78 -13.54 -18.41
C ARG A 42 1.29 -13.33 -19.84
N PRO A 43 1.67 -14.40 -20.56
CA PRO A 43 2.05 -14.31 -21.96
C PRO A 43 0.94 -13.64 -22.78
N HIS A 44 1.31 -12.77 -23.73
CA HIS A 44 0.39 -12.02 -24.60
C HIS A 44 -0.47 -10.95 -23.92
N SER A 45 -0.21 -10.61 -22.65
CA SER A 45 -0.79 -9.42 -22.05
C SER A 45 -0.16 -8.14 -22.62
N PRO A 46 -0.85 -6.99 -22.55
CA PRO A 46 -0.27 -5.68 -22.88
C PRO A 46 1.06 -5.45 -22.13
N LEU A 47 1.10 -5.80 -20.84
CA LEU A 47 2.28 -5.68 -20.00
C LEU A 47 3.46 -6.55 -20.46
N ALA A 48 3.19 -7.73 -21.04
CA ALA A 48 4.24 -8.57 -21.63
C ALA A 48 4.82 -7.93 -22.91
N THR A 49 4.03 -7.17 -23.65
CA THR A 49 4.51 -6.42 -24.81
C THR A 49 5.39 -5.26 -24.36
N ASP A 50 4.99 -4.52 -23.32
CA ASP A 50 5.75 -3.41 -22.77
C ASP A 50 7.10 -3.88 -22.19
N ASP A 51 7.11 -4.99 -21.43
CA ASP A 51 8.34 -5.59 -20.90
C ASP A 51 9.34 -5.99 -21.99
N ARG A 52 8.87 -6.48 -23.14
CA ARG A 52 9.76 -6.79 -24.28
C ARG A 52 10.34 -5.53 -24.89
N ARG A 53 9.58 -4.42 -24.90
CA ARG A 53 10.01 -3.14 -25.49
C ARG A 53 10.99 -2.39 -24.58
N THR A 54 10.89 -2.56 -23.25
CA THR A 54 11.71 -1.85 -22.27
C THR A 54 12.88 -2.69 -21.71
N HIS A 55 13.15 -3.88 -22.27
CA HIS A 55 14.26 -4.73 -21.84
C HIS A 55 15.61 -3.96 -21.82
N PRO A 56 16.40 -4.03 -20.73
CA PRO A 56 16.28 -4.93 -19.57
C PRO A 56 15.39 -4.42 -18.42
N TYR A 57 14.89 -3.18 -18.48
CA TYR A 57 14.12 -2.54 -17.42
C TYR A 57 12.62 -2.84 -17.57
N ARG A 58 12.18 -4.00 -17.07
CA ARG A 58 10.80 -4.49 -17.20
C ARG A 58 9.81 -3.61 -16.42
N VAL A 59 8.77 -3.10 -17.10
CA VAL A 59 7.71 -2.27 -16.51
C VAL A 59 6.93 -3.06 -15.46
N SER A 60 6.70 -4.35 -15.70
CA SER A 60 6.02 -5.24 -14.76
C SER A 60 6.69 -5.34 -13.41
N HIS A 61 8.03 -5.34 -13.39
CA HIS A 61 8.80 -5.41 -12.16
C HIS A 61 8.60 -4.13 -11.33
N ARG A 62 8.56 -2.97 -11.99
CA ARG A 62 8.27 -1.70 -11.32
C ARG A 62 6.84 -1.66 -10.77
N ALA A 63 5.87 -2.13 -11.54
CA ALA A 63 4.48 -2.22 -11.09
C ALA A 63 4.34 -3.15 -9.86
N TRP A 64 4.99 -4.31 -9.88
CA TRP A 64 5.01 -5.25 -8.76
C TRP A 64 5.65 -4.65 -7.49
N MET A 65 6.77 -3.94 -7.64
CA MET A 65 7.43 -3.24 -6.53
C MET A 65 6.53 -2.17 -5.91
N ALA A 66 5.84 -1.39 -6.75
CA ALA A 66 4.91 -0.36 -6.28
C ALA A 66 3.71 -0.98 -5.53
N MET A 67 3.10 -2.04 -6.06
CA MET A 67 2.02 -2.76 -5.37
C MET A 67 2.47 -3.32 -4.02
N SER A 68 3.63 -4.00 -3.97
CA SER A 68 4.20 -4.54 -2.73
C SER A 68 4.40 -3.44 -1.68
N THR A 69 4.98 -2.31 -2.10
CA THR A 69 5.20 -1.15 -1.21
C THR A 69 3.89 -0.58 -0.68
N ALA A 70 2.85 -0.49 -1.52
CA ALA A 70 1.53 -0.02 -1.08
C ALA A 70 0.91 -0.95 -0.04
N VAL A 71 0.98 -2.27 -0.26
CA VAL A 71 0.48 -3.29 0.67
C VAL A 71 1.23 -3.23 2.01
N ASP A 72 2.55 -3.04 1.99
CA ASP A 72 3.34 -2.89 3.21
C ASP A 72 2.96 -1.66 4.02
N PHE A 73 2.72 -0.51 3.37
CA PHE A 73 2.25 0.69 4.07
C PHE A 73 0.86 0.51 4.70
N LEU A 74 -0.06 -0.17 4.01
CA LEU A 74 -1.38 -0.48 4.56
C LEU A 74 -1.31 -1.48 5.72
N HIS A 75 -0.44 -2.49 5.63
CA HIS A 75 -0.22 -3.43 6.73
C HIS A 75 0.44 -2.75 7.94
N CYS A 76 1.40 -1.85 7.69
CA CYS A 76 1.98 -1.02 8.73
C CYS A 76 0.94 -0.12 9.40
N LEU A 77 0.03 0.48 8.62
CA LEU A 77 -1.10 1.24 9.15
C LEU A 77 -1.98 0.39 10.06
N GLN A 78 -2.39 -0.80 9.59
CA GLN A 78 -3.20 -1.74 10.36
C GLN A 78 -2.53 -2.10 11.71
N ARG A 79 -1.23 -2.43 11.67
CA ARG A 79 -0.44 -2.77 12.86
C ARG A 79 -0.20 -1.60 13.79
N SER A 80 -0.10 -0.38 13.26
CA SER A 80 0.07 0.83 14.07
C SER A 80 -1.21 1.23 14.80
N LEU A 81 -2.37 0.91 14.23
CA LEU A 81 -3.68 1.28 14.76
C LEU A 81 -4.16 0.36 15.86
N ALA A 82 -3.98 -0.95 15.73
CA ALA A 82 -4.51 -1.93 16.67
C ALA A 82 -3.37 -2.66 17.39
N GLN A 83 -3.26 -2.44 18.70
CA GLN A 83 -2.49 -3.30 19.57
C GLN A 83 -3.46 -4.09 20.44
N GLU A 84 -3.55 -5.41 20.20
CA GLU A 84 -4.29 -6.30 21.09
C GLU A 84 -3.52 -6.44 22.41
N PHE A 85 -4.14 -6.01 23.50
CA PHE A 85 -3.61 -6.15 24.85
C PHE A 85 -4.73 -6.70 25.74
N ASP A 86 -4.51 -7.89 26.30
CA ASP A 86 -5.35 -8.47 27.36
C ASP A 86 -6.86 -8.43 27.07
N ASN A 87 -7.26 -9.00 25.91
CA ASN A 87 -8.65 -9.05 25.42
C ASN A 87 -9.30 -7.68 25.14
N ARG A 88 -8.49 -6.61 25.01
CA ARG A 88 -8.90 -5.26 24.60
C ARG A 88 -8.09 -4.81 23.39
N VAL A 89 -8.75 -4.08 22.49
CA VAL A 89 -8.07 -3.41 21.37
C VAL A 89 -7.71 -2.01 21.83
N ASP A 90 -6.41 -1.75 22.04
CA ASP A 90 -5.89 -0.39 22.28
C ASP A 90 -5.64 0.27 20.92
N VAL A 91 -6.29 1.41 20.69
CA VAL A 91 -6.20 2.15 19.43
C VAL A 91 -5.25 3.31 19.60
N ARG A 92 -4.16 3.32 18.82
CA ARG A 92 -3.16 4.39 18.87
C ARG A 92 -3.20 5.23 17.60
N LEU A 93 -3.68 6.46 17.75
CA LEU A 93 -3.64 7.47 16.71
C LEU A 93 -2.50 8.45 16.98
N HIS A 94 -1.53 8.51 16.07
CA HIS A 94 -0.51 9.53 16.08
C HIS A 94 -0.96 10.68 15.19
N SER A 95 -0.61 11.93 15.53
CA SER A 95 -1.10 13.09 14.78
C SER A 95 -0.72 13.09 13.30
N TYR A 96 0.38 12.43 12.92
CA TYR A 96 0.94 12.50 11.56
C TYR A 96 1.35 11.15 10.95
N ALA A 97 1.57 10.11 11.76
CA ALA A 97 2.17 8.87 11.26
C ALA A 97 1.25 8.16 10.25
N GLN A 98 -0.02 8.01 10.61
CA GLN A 98 -1.04 7.33 9.80
C GLN A 98 -1.25 8.03 8.45
N MET A 99 -1.22 9.37 8.43
CA MET A 99 -1.38 10.12 7.19
C MET A 99 -0.23 9.85 6.20
N GLY A 100 1.01 9.72 6.70
CA GLY A 100 2.16 9.34 5.88
C GLY A 100 2.00 7.96 5.26
N LEU A 101 1.49 6.99 6.03
CA LEU A 101 1.25 5.62 5.58
C LEU A 101 0.14 5.56 4.51
N ILE A 102 -0.99 6.25 4.73
CA ILE A 102 -2.09 6.31 3.75
C ILE A 102 -1.60 6.94 2.45
N ARG A 103 -0.88 8.07 2.54
CA ARG A 103 -0.33 8.75 1.37
C ARG A 103 0.62 7.84 0.60
N GLY A 104 1.58 7.23 1.29
CA GLY A 104 2.53 6.31 0.67
C GLY A 104 1.83 5.14 0.00
N ALA A 105 0.77 4.59 0.61
CA ALA A 105 -0.01 3.52 0.01
C ALA A 105 -0.72 3.98 -1.29
N VAL A 106 -1.41 5.12 -1.26
CA VAL A 106 -2.16 5.64 -2.42
C VAL A 106 -1.23 6.01 -3.57
N GLU A 107 -0.15 6.73 -3.30
CA GLU A 107 0.83 7.11 -4.33
C GLU A 107 1.36 5.86 -5.03
N ASN A 108 1.84 4.85 -4.28
CA ASN A 108 2.38 3.62 -4.86
C ASN A 108 1.31 2.78 -5.58
N ALA A 109 0.07 2.72 -5.08
CA ALA A 109 -1.03 2.05 -5.77
C ALA A 109 -1.33 2.69 -7.12
N CYS A 110 -1.39 4.02 -7.18
CA CYS A 110 -1.56 4.76 -8.44
C CYS A 110 -0.39 4.51 -9.41
N CYS A 111 0.85 4.46 -8.91
CA CYS A 111 2.03 4.16 -9.73
C CYS A 111 1.94 2.78 -10.40
N SER A 112 1.33 1.81 -9.72
CA SER A 112 1.17 0.46 -10.26
C SER A 112 0.13 0.37 -11.39
N ALA A 113 -0.85 1.27 -11.40
CA ALA A 113 -1.94 1.28 -12.37
C ALA A 113 -1.64 2.14 -13.60
N LEU A 114 -0.66 3.05 -13.50
CA LEU A 114 -0.27 3.96 -14.57
C LEU A 114 1.02 3.45 -15.25
N PRO A 115 0.96 3.06 -16.53
CA PRO A 115 2.14 2.60 -17.29
C PRO A 115 3.06 3.74 -17.76
N ASP A 116 2.79 5.00 -17.39
CA ASP A 116 3.47 6.17 -17.96
C ASP A 116 4.53 6.78 -17.03
N GLU A 117 5.68 7.13 -17.59
CA GLU A 117 6.98 7.12 -16.92
C GLU A 117 7.31 8.33 -16.03
N ASN A 118 6.43 9.32 -15.86
CA ASN A 118 6.92 10.63 -15.42
C ASN A 118 6.54 11.20 -14.06
N GLU A 119 5.55 10.69 -13.31
CA GLU A 119 5.04 11.53 -12.20
C GLU A 119 4.78 10.86 -10.86
N CYS A 120 5.08 9.58 -10.69
CA CYS A 120 4.64 8.90 -9.47
C CYS A 120 5.70 8.84 -8.34
N SER A 121 6.96 9.19 -8.61
CA SER A 121 8.05 9.13 -7.59
C SER A 121 8.93 10.38 -7.48
N THR A 122 8.57 11.50 -8.12
CA THR A 122 9.39 12.73 -8.15
C THR A 122 8.80 13.89 -7.35
N GLY A 123 8.09 13.60 -6.26
CA GLY A 123 7.65 14.62 -5.28
C GLY A 123 8.74 15.09 -4.31
N TRP A 124 9.95 14.51 -4.34
CA TRP A 124 11.06 14.82 -3.43
C TRP A 124 12.38 15.14 -4.15
N ARG A 125 12.34 15.72 -5.36
CA ARG A 125 13.52 16.45 -5.87
C ARG A 125 13.44 17.88 -5.38
N SER A 126 14.13 18.13 -4.27
CA SER A 126 14.53 19.46 -3.87
C SER A 126 15.17 20.17 -5.06
N ASN A 127 14.79 21.43 -5.21
CA ASN A 127 15.29 22.36 -6.20
C ASN A 127 16.78 22.64 -5.91
N GLY A 128 17.66 21.75 -6.38
CA GLY A 128 19.10 21.89 -6.29
C GLY A 128 19.68 22.18 -7.68
N LYS A 129 19.41 23.38 -8.19
CA LYS A 129 20.28 23.97 -9.21
C LYS A 129 21.57 24.39 -8.52
N ASN A 130 22.68 23.75 -8.88
CA ASN A 130 24.03 24.32 -8.87
C ASN A 130 24.75 23.77 -10.09
#